data_AF-A0A535FMP2-F1
#
_entry.id   AF-A0A535FMP2-F1
#
_cell.length_a   1.000
_cell.length_b   1.000
_cell.length_c   1.000
_cell.angle_alpha   90.00
_cell.angle_beta   90.00
_cell.angle_gamma   90.00
#
_symmetry.space_group_name_H-M   'P 1'
#
loop_
_entity.id
_entity.type
_entity.pdbx_description
1 polymer ?
#
loop_
_entity_poly.entity_id
_entity_poly.type
_entity_poly.pdbx_seq_one_letter_code
_entity_poly.pdbx_strand_id
1 'polypeptide(L)'
;MSVQDLTNAIMQGISAGGEQFLEGTLAAVLPIVWLMLLGLHLGRPYILTMIDRFTLRLGADLLWLVYVALRDLLIVSGVVMSFMFFFPDVVTTDALPLTGGLAAVALFAVLLVKLTGDPDHNLRDFRLVTALLGLGAILYFVPYLLGVQSNAIAIGPFVAISKFLVTNTNARWAVGIGYVSVALLAILGAAAAAYTIKTGGRAEPETTTEVAEPSAL
;
A
#
# COMPACT_ATOMS: atom_id res chain seq x y z
N MET A 1 42.48 22.83 -1.56
CA MET A 1 41.36 22.07 -0.96
C MET A 1 41.70 21.89 0.50
N SER A 2 40.93 22.49 1.40
CA SER A 2 41.16 22.33 2.83
C SER A 2 40.72 20.95 3.29
N VAL A 3 41.23 20.48 4.44
CA VAL A 3 40.76 19.23 5.06
C VAL A 3 39.25 19.32 5.33
N GLN A 4 38.73 20.50 5.66
CA GLN A 4 37.31 20.75 5.86
C GLN A 4 36.49 20.53 4.57
N ASP A 5 37.01 20.97 3.41
CA ASP A 5 36.34 20.77 2.12
C ASP A 5 36.27 19.29 1.74
N LEU A 6 37.34 18.53 2.04
CA LEU A 6 37.36 17.08 1.83
C LEU A 6 36.34 16.37 2.74
N THR A 7 36.29 16.74 4.02
CA THR A 7 35.31 16.17 4.97
C THR A 7 33.89 16.45 4.52
N ASN A 8 33.58 17.69 4.12
CA ASN A 8 32.25 18.05 3.64
C ASN A 8 31.87 17.29 2.37
N ALA A 9 32.80 17.13 1.42
CA ALA A 9 32.57 16.38 0.19
C ALA A 9 32.31 14.88 0.45
N ILE A 10 33.06 14.27 1.38
CA ILE A 10 32.84 12.86 1.76
C ILE A 10 31.47 12.69 2.43
N MET A 11 31.10 13.58 3.36
CA MET A 11 29.81 13.50 4.04
C MET A 11 28.65 13.63 3.07
N GLN A 12 28.72 14.58 2.13
CA GLN A 12 27.72 14.75 1.09
C GLN A 12 27.64 13.55 0.13
N GLY A 13 28.80 13.00 -0.25
CA GLY A 13 28.84 11.81 -1.11
C GLY A 13 28.21 10.59 -0.45
N ILE A 14 28.47 10.37 0.84
CA ILE A 14 27.88 9.27 1.61
C ILE A 14 26.38 9.47 1.79
N SER A 15 25.92 10.67 2.14
CA SER A 15 24.49 10.93 2.33
C SER A 15 23.70 10.76 1.03
N ALA A 16 24.17 11.39 -0.06
CA ALA A 16 23.52 11.30 -1.35
C ALA A 16 23.52 9.86 -1.91
N GLY A 17 24.63 9.13 -1.75
CA GLY A 17 24.71 7.73 -2.17
C GLY A 17 23.79 6.81 -1.35
N GLY A 18 23.65 7.08 -0.05
CA GLY A 18 22.75 6.35 0.85
C GLY A 18 21.27 6.58 0.52
N GLU A 19 20.88 7.84 0.30
CA GLU A 19 19.54 8.24 -0.11
C GLU A 19 19.17 7.56 -1.44
N GLN A 20 20.01 7.69 -2.46
CA GLN A 20 19.76 7.08 -3.77
C GLN A 20 19.69 5.55 -3.71
N PHE A 21 20.49 4.89 -2.86
CA PHE A 21 20.42 3.44 -2.69
C PHE A 21 19.08 3.02 -2.06
N LEU A 22 18.64 3.73 -1.02
CA LEU A 22 17.37 3.44 -0.34
C LEU A 22 16.19 3.71 -1.28
N GLU A 23 16.14 4.88 -1.90
CA GLU A 23 15.08 5.30 -2.82
C GLU A 23 14.99 4.37 -4.03
N GLY A 24 16.13 4.06 -4.66
CA GLY A 24 16.20 3.14 -5.79
C GLY A 24 15.75 1.72 -5.45
N THR A 25 16.13 1.21 -4.26
CA THR A 25 15.72 -0.13 -3.82
C THR A 25 14.23 -0.18 -3.52
N LEU A 26 13.69 0.84 -2.86
CA LEU A 26 12.25 0.95 -2.59
C LEU A 26 11.44 1.02 -3.90
N ALA A 27 11.88 1.85 -4.84
CA ALA A 27 11.26 1.99 -6.16
C ALA A 27 11.27 0.68 -6.96
N ALA A 28 12.31 -0.14 -6.81
CA ALA A 28 12.42 -1.44 -7.49
C ALA A 28 11.58 -2.54 -6.82
N VAL A 29 11.50 -2.55 -5.49
CA VAL A 29 10.80 -3.60 -4.72
C VAL A 29 9.29 -3.37 -4.67
N LEU A 30 8.85 -2.12 -4.62
CA LEU A 30 7.43 -1.78 -4.45
C LEU A 30 6.49 -2.37 -5.52
N PRO A 31 6.82 -2.40 -6.83
CA PRO A 31 6.01 -3.09 -7.85
C PRO A 31 5.86 -4.59 -7.56
N ILE A 32 6.92 -5.24 -7.06
CA ILE A 32 6.91 -6.67 -6.72
C ILE A 32 5.95 -6.89 -5.54
N VAL A 33 6.03 -6.04 -4.50
CA VAL A 33 5.11 -6.08 -3.35
C VAL A 33 3.67 -5.90 -3.81
N TRP A 34 3.39 -4.95 -4.70
CA TRP A 34 2.06 -4.75 -5.28
C TRP A 34 1.54 -6.00 -6.02
N LEU A 35 2.37 -6.64 -6.86
CA LEU A 35 1.99 -7.86 -7.56
C LEU A 35 1.70 -9.01 -6.60
N MET A 36 2.54 -9.20 -5.57
CA MET A 36 2.33 -10.22 -4.54
C MET A 36 1.04 -9.96 -3.76
N LEU A 37 0.79 -8.71 -3.39
CA LEU A 37 -0.41 -8.29 -2.68
C LEU A 37 -1.66 -8.60 -3.51
N LEU A 38 -1.70 -8.20 -4.78
CA LEU A 38 -2.83 -8.49 -5.67
C LEU A 38 -3.01 -9.98 -5.91
N GLY A 39 -1.91 -10.71 -6.12
CA GLY A 39 -1.93 -12.16 -6.32
C GLY A 39 -2.54 -12.88 -5.13
N LEU A 40 -2.12 -12.53 -3.91
CA LEU A 40 -2.67 -13.13 -2.69
C LEU A 40 -4.13 -12.72 -2.46
N HIS A 41 -4.46 -11.44 -2.62
CA HIS A 41 -5.83 -10.96 -2.41
C HIS A 41 -6.83 -11.63 -3.36
N LEU A 42 -6.49 -11.74 -4.64
CA LEU A 42 -7.30 -12.43 -5.64
C LEU A 42 -7.29 -13.96 -5.45
N GLY A 43 -6.24 -14.51 -4.85
CA GLY A 43 -6.10 -15.93 -4.53
C GLY A 43 -7.01 -16.44 -3.40
N ARG A 44 -7.73 -15.57 -2.68
CA ARG A 44 -8.61 -15.95 -1.55
C ARG A 44 -9.54 -17.14 -1.86
N PRO A 45 -10.32 -17.16 -2.97
CA PRO A 45 -11.24 -18.26 -3.24
C PRO A 45 -10.53 -19.60 -3.41
N TYR A 46 -9.33 -19.57 -4.01
CA TYR A 46 -8.50 -20.75 -4.17
C TYR A 46 -8.04 -21.31 -2.82
N ILE A 47 -7.57 -20.45 -1.92
CA ILE A 47 -7.14 -20.84 -0.57
C ILE A 47 -8.30 -21.45 0.22
N LEU A 48 -9.50 -20.87 0.15
CA LEU A 48 -10.68 -21.42 0.81
C LEU A 48 -11.01 -22.83 0.31
N THR A 49 -11.00 -23.03 -1.02
CA THR A 49 -11.22 -24.37 -1.61
C THR A 49 -10.12 -25.37 -1.26
N MET A 50 -8.89 -24.90 -1.04
CA MET A 50 -7.78 -25.74 -0.61
C MET A 50 -7.91 -26.14 0.87
N ILE A 51 -8.35 -25.21 1.72
CA ILE A 51 -8.62 -25.44 3.15
C ILE A 51 -9.65 -26.56 3.34
N ASP A 52 -10.72 -26.55 2.53
CA ASP A 52 -11.79 -27.57 2.57
C ASP A 52 -11.30 -29.00 2.27
N ARG A 53 -10.11 -29.15 1.68
CA ARG A 53 -9.51 -30.46 1.36
C ARG A 53 -8.65 -31.03 2.49
N PHE A 54 -8.33 -30.24 3.52
CA PHE A 54 -7.54 -30.76 4.64
C PHE A 54 -8.43 -31.61 5.56
N THR A 55 -7.99 -32.85 5.79
CA THR A 55 -8.63 -33.75 6.76
C THR A 55 -8.36 -33.34 8.20
N LEU A 56 -7.28 -32.60 8.45
CA LEU A 56 -6.88 -32.10 9.76
C LEU A 56 -7.28 -30.62 9.92
N ARG A 57 -8.14 -30.33 10.91
CA ARG A 57 -8.56 -28.97 11.25
C ARG A 57 -7.37 -28.05 11.60
N LEU A 58 -6.34 -28.61 12.24
CA LEU A 58 -5.12 -27.86 12.58
C LEU A 58 -4.37 -27.37 11.34
N GLY A 59 -4.29 -28.19 10.29
CA GLY A 59 -3.61 -27.82 9.04
C GLY A 59 -4.35 -26.73 8.27
N ALA A 60 -5.68 -26.85 8.22
CA ALA A 60 -6.58 -25.84 7.69
C ALA A 60 -6.40 -24.48 8.37
N ASP A 61 -6.40 -24.46 9.71
CA ASP A 61 -6.29 -23.25 10.51
C ASP A 61 -4.91 -22.58 10.37
N LEU A 62 -3.83 -23.37 10.43
CA LEU A 62 -2.46 -22.85 10.26
C LEU A 62 -2.25 -22.24 8.87
N LEU A 63 -2.75 -22.89 7.81
CA LEU A 63 -2.66 -22.38 6.45
C LEU A 63 -3.43 -21.05 6.31
N TRP A 64 -4.64 -20.98 6.87
CA TRP A 64 -5.44 -19.77 6.87
C TRP A 64 -4.72 -18.63 7.59
N LEU A 65 -4.18 -18.90 8.78
CA LEU A 65 -3.46 -17.91 9.58
C LEU A 65 -2.22 -17.39 8.83
N VAL A 66 -1.41 -18.27 8.23
CA VAL A 66 -0.23 -17.86 7.45
C VAL A 66 -0.64 -17.03 6.23
N TYR A 67 -1.71 -17.41 5.53
CA TYR A 67 -2.22 -16.67 4.40
C TYR A 67 -2.66 -15.24 4.79
N VAL A 68 -3.45 -15.12 5.87
CA VAL A 68 -3.90 -13.81 6.38
C VAL A 68 -2.70 -12.99 6.86
N ALA A 69 -1.79 -13.57 7.64
CA ALA A 69 -0.61 -12.87 8.15
C ALA A 69 0.28 -12.34 7.01
N LEU A 70 0.53 -13.15 5.98
CA LEU A 70 1.36 -12.74 4.84
C LEU A 70 0.68 -11.63 4.02
N ARG A 71 -0.62 -11.76 3.74
CA ARG A 71 -1.40 -10.73 3.05
C ARG A 71 -1.34 -9.40 3.80
N ASP A 72 -1.50 -9.45 5.12
CA ASP A 72 -1.57 -8.26 5.96
C ASP A 72 -0.18 -7.61 6.11
N LEU A 73 0.88 -8.41 6.25
CA LEU A 73 2.27 -7.94 6.21
C LEU A 73 2.60 -7.24 4.88
N LEU A 74 2.10 -7.76 3.76
CA LEU A 74 2.33 -7.14 2.45
C LEU A 74 1.59 -5.81 2.30
N ILE A 75 0.37 -5.69 2.83
CA ILE A 75 -0.35 -4.40 2.81
C ILE A 75 0.40 -3.38 3.68
N VAL A 76 0.79 -3.76 4.90
CA VAL A 76 1.53 -2.86 5.81
C VAL A 76 2.87 -2.45 5.21
N SER A 77 3.66 -3.41 4.71
CA SER A 77 4.96 -3.10 4.10
C SER A 77 4.80 -2.26 2.83
N GLY A 78 3.79 -2.51 1.99
CA GLY A 78 3.47 -1.68 0.83
C GLY A 78 3.14 -0.24 1.21
N VAL A 79 2.36 -0.03 2.28
CA VAL A 79 2.09 1.32 2.82
C VAL A 79 3.36 2.01 3.28
N VAL A 80 4.18 1.33 4.09
CA VAL A 80 5.44 1.91 4.63
C VAL A 80 6.41 2.28 3.51
N MET A 81 6.62 1.39 2.55
CA MET A 81 7.50 1.67 1.40
C MET A 81 6.96 2.82 0.54
N SER A 82 5.64 2.97 0.44
CA SER A 82 5.01 4.05 -0.33
C SER A 82 5.15 5.43 0.32
N PHE A 83 5.70 5.54 1.54
CA PHE A 83 5.94 6.85 2.17
C PHE A 83 6.93 7.71 1.38
N MET A 84 7.81 7.10 0.57
CA MET A 84 8.72 7.82 -0.31
C MET A 84 7.99 8.83 -1.23
N PHE A 85 6.75 8.55 -1.64
CA PHE A 85 5.95 9.43 -2.49
C PHE A 85 5.47 10.72 -1.82
N PHE A 86 5.59 10.82 -0.50
CA PHE A 86 5.17 11.99 0.26
C PHE A 86 6.30 13.02 0.44
N PHE A 87 7.53 12.66 0.08
CA PHE A 87 8.68 13.55 0.17
C PHE A 87 8.86 14.30 -1.15
N PRO A 88 8.77 15.65 -1.15
CA PRO A 88 8.93 16.44 -2.36
C PRO A 88 10.26 16.20 -3.07
N ASP A 89 11.35 16.06 -2.31
CA ASP A 89 12.69 15.86 -2.86
C ASP A 89 12.76 14.59 -3.74
N VAL A 90 12.35 13.46 -3.18
CA VAL A 90 12.28 12.16 -3.86
C VAL A 90 11.46 12.23 -5.14
N VAL A 91 10.24 12.78 -5.09
CA VAL A 91 9.37 12.84 -6.29
C VAL A 91 9.88 13.84 -7.33
N THR A 92 10.69 14.83 -6.96
CA THR A 92 11.27 15.77 -7.94
C THR A 92 12.56 15.26 -8.59
N THR A 93 13.30 14.41 -7.88
CA THR A 93 14.61 13.93 -8.31
C THR A 93 14.49 12.61 -9.07
N ASP A 94 13.67 11.68 -8.59
CA ASP A 94 13.57 10.33 -9.13
C ASP A 94 12.44 10.13 -10.14
N ALA A 95 12.65 9.16 -11.04
CA ALA A 95 11.68 8.74 -12.03
C ALA A 95 10.68 7.75 -11.42
N LEU A 96 9.65 8.27 -10.76
CA LEU A 96 8.62 7.48 -10.08
C LEU A 96 7.24 7.62 -10.73
N PRO A 97 6.28 6.72 -10.43
CA PRO A 97 4.91 6.85 -10.93
C PRO A 97 4.20 8.09 -10.40
N LEU A 98 3.65 8.93 -11.29
CA LEU A 98 3.04 10.22 -10.92
C LEU A 98 1.96 10.11 -9.82
N THR A 99 1.10 9.09 -9.90
CA THR A 99 0.01 8.88 -8.93
C THR A 99 0.35 7.88 -7.82
N GLY A 100 1.64 7.60 -7.59
CA GLY A 100 2.10 6.69 -6.54
C GLY A 100 1.63 7.08 -5.14
N GLY A 101 1.61 8.37 -4.81
CA GLY A 101 1.08 8.86 -3.53
C GLY A 101 -0.42 8.56 -3.33
N LEU A 102 -1.23 8.64 -4.39
CA LEU A 102 -2.65 8.29 -4.32
C LEU A 102 -2.85 6.78 -4.20
N ALA A 103 -2.00 5.98 -4.84
CA ALA A 103 -1.99 4.53 -4.64
C ALA A 103 -1.65 4.16 -3.18
N ALA A 104 -0.73 4.90 -2.55
CA ALA A 104 -0.40 4.76 -1.13
C ALA A 104 -1.60 5.06 -0.23
N VAL A 105 -2.34 6.13 -0.53
CA VAL A 105 -3.58 6.49 0.17
C VAL A 105 -4.63 5.39 0.02
N ALA A 106 -4.78 4.80 -1.17
CA ALA A 106 -5.69 3.68 -1.39
C ALA A 106 -5.31 2.44 -0.56
N LEU A 107 -4.01 2.11 -0.46
CA LEU A 107 -3.53 1.05 0.43
C LEU A 107 -3.75 1.36 1.90
N PHE A 108 -3.54 2.61 2.32
CA PHE A 108 -3.82 3.02 3.69
C PHE A 108 -5.33 2.93 4.00
N ALA A 109 -6.19 3.28 3.05
CA ALA A 109 -7.63 3.10 3.17
C ALA A 109 -8.02 1.61 3.33
N VAL A 110 -7.30 0.68 2.70
CA VAL A 110 -7.48 -0.76 2.93
C VAL A 110 -7.18 -1.14 4.38
N LEU A 111 -6.10 -0.61 4.96
CA LEU A 111 -5.79 -0.81 6.38
C LEU A 111 -6.87 -0.20 7.27
N LEU A 112 -7.41 0.97 6.93
CA LEU A 112 -8.53 1.56 7.67
C LEU A 112 -9.76 0.67 7.63
N VAL A 113 -10.15 0.14 6.46
CA VAL A 113 -11.29 -0.79 6.34
C VAL A 113 -11.07 -2.02 7.21
N LYS A 114 -9.86 -2.59 7.20
CA LYS A 114 -9.46 -3.71 8.06
C LYS A 114 -9.44 -3.39 9.55
N LEU A 115 -9.17 -2.15 9.91
CA LEU A 115 -9.22 -1.71 11.30
C LEU A 115 -10.68 -1.58 11.78
N THR A 116 -11.57 -1.13 10.90
CA THR A 116 -12.97 -0.79 11.25
C THR A 116 -13.99 -1.90 11.03
N GLY A 117 -13.62 -2.95 10.30
CA GLY A 117 -14.54 -4.03 9.91
C GLY A 117 -13.80 -5.34 9.67
N ASP A 118 -14.55 -6.36 9.25
CA ASP A 118 -14.04 -7.72 9.09
C ASP A 118 -14.20 -8.18 7.63
N PRO A 119 -13.22 -7.87 6.74
CA PRO A 119 -13.29 -8.26 5.34
C PRO A 119 -13.14 -9.77 5.10
N ASP A 120 -12.81 -10.55 6.13
CA ASP A 120 -12.69 -12.00 6.00
C ASP A 120 -14.03 -12.71 6.21
N HIS A 121 -14.95 -12.13 6.98
CA HIS A 121 -16.30 -12.66 7.21
C HIS A 121 -17.42 -11.84 6.55
N ASN A 122 -17.23 -10.54 6.31
CA ASN A 122 -18.23 -9.67 5.72
C ASN A 122 -17.98 -9.41 4.22
N LEU A 123 -18.96 -9.75 3.39
CA LEU A 123 -18.89 -9.57 1.94
C LEU A 123 -18.78 -8.09 1.53
N ARG A 124 -19.40 -7.18 2.28
CA ARG A 124 -19.33 -5.74 1.98
C ARG A 124 -17.91 -5.22 2.12
N ASP A 125 -17.26 -5.56 3.22
CA ASP A 125 -15.91 -5.09 3.55
C ASP A 125 -14.88 -5.73 2.60
N PHE A 126 -15.07 -7.01 2.25
CA PHE A 126 -14.27 -7.66 1.21
C PHE A 126 -14.35 -6.94 -0.14
N ARG A 127 -15.55 -6.54 -0.58
CA ARG A 127 -15.75 -5.80 -1.83
C ARG A 127 -15.08 -4.42 -1.77
N LEU A 128 -15.16 -3.73 -0.64
CA LEU A 128 -14.51 -2.44 -0.44
C LEU A 128 -12.98 -2.57 -0.51
N VAL A 129 -12.39 -3.54 0.19
CA VAL A 129 -10.95 -3.83 0.11
C VAL A 129 -10.55 -4.15 -1.33
N THR A 130 -11.32 -4.98 -2.03
CA THR A 130 -11.04 -5.35 -3.42
C THR A 130 -11.09 -4.13 -4.35
N ALA A 131 -12.09 -3.26 -4.20
CA ALA A 131 -12.21 -2.05 -5.00
C ALA A 131 -11.06 -1.06 -4.73
N LEU A 132 -10.67 -0.87 -3.46
CA LEU A 132 -9.55 -0.02 -3.08
C LEU A 132 -8.21 -0.55 -3.59
N LEU A 133 -7.98 -1.87 -3.50
CA LEU A 133 -6.79 -2.51 -4.05
C LEU A 133 -6.74 -2.40 -5.58
N GLY A 134 -7.87 -2.61 -6.26
CA GLY A 134 -7.96 -2.41 -7.70
C GLY A 134 -7.69 -0.97 -8.12
N LEU A 135 -8.28 0.00 -7.40
CA LEU A 135 -8.04 1.42 -7.65
C LEU A 135 -6.58 1.80 -7.42
N GLY A 136 -5.99 1.39 -6.30
CA GLY A 136 -4.59 1.64 -5.99
C GLY A 136 -3.65 0.99 -7.00
N ALA A 137 -3.96 -0.23 -7.45
CA ALA A 137 -3.20 -0.92 -8.49
C ALA A 137 -3.22 -0.16 -9.82
N ILE A 138 -4.38 0.37 -10.24
CA ILE A 138 -4.49 1.20 -11.44
C ILE A 138 -3.65 2.47 -11.29
N LEU A 139 -3.79 3.16 -10.15
CA LEU A 139 -3.04 4.39 -9.84
C LEU A 139 -1.53 4.15 -9.74
N TYR A 140 -1.08 2.93 -9.46
CA TYR A 140 0.33 2.59 -9.41
C TYR A 140 0.86 2.09 -10.76
N PHE A 141 0.29 1.01 -11.28
CA PHE A 141 0.83 0.29 -12.44
C PHE A 141 0.66 1.04 -13.76
N VAL A 142 -0.41 1.83 -13.94
CA VAL A 142 -0.59 2.59 -15.19
C VAL A 142 0.56 3.59 -15.39
N PRO A 143 0.85 4.52 -14.45
CA PRO A 143 2.00 5.40 -14.60
C PRO A 143 3.35 4.71 -14.44
N TYR A 144 3.44 3.59 -13.70
CA TYR A 144 4.67 2.82 -13.65
C TYR A 144 5.03 2.22 -15.01
N LEU A 145 4.11 1.49 -15.65
CA LEU A 145 4.36 0.82 -16.93
C LEU A 145 4.39 1.81 -18.09
N LEU A 146 3.41 2.70 -18.18
CA LEU A 146 3.27 3.64 -19.31
C LEU A 146 4.11 4.91 -19.12
N GLY A 147 4.55 5.23 -17.90
CA GLY A 147 5.47 6.32 -17.61
C GLY A 147 6.87 5.77 -17.44
N VAL A 148 7.19 5.29 -16.23
CA VAL A 148 8.56 4.97 -15.79
C VAL A 148 9.24 3.95 -16.71
N GLN A 149 8.60 2.81 -16.97
CA GLN A 149 9.19 1.73 -17.76
C GLN A 149 9.23 2.07 -19.25
N SER A 150 8.19 2.71 -19.78
CA SER A 150 8.14 3.09 -21.18
C SER A 150 9.13 4.22 -21.51
N ASN A 151 9.51 5.07 -20.55
CA ASN A 151 10.36 6.24 -20.79
C ASN A 151 11.71 5.86 -21.42
N ALA A 152 12.23 4.68 -21.06
CA ALA A 152 13.47 4.14 -21.60
C ALA A 152 13.38 3.73 -23.08
N ILE A 153 12.18 3.49 -23.62
CA ILE A 153 11.98 2.89 -24.95
C ILE A 153 10.94 3.62 -25.82
N ALA A 154 10.29 4.66 -25.31
CA ALA A 154 9.21 5.35 -25.99
C ALA A 154 9.72 6.12 -27.22
N ILE A 155 9.01 5.99 -28.35
CA ILE A 155 9.31 6.67 -29.62
C ILE A 155 8.05 7.40 -30.12
N GLY A 156 8.24 8.56 -30.74
CA GLY A 156 7.15 9.32 -31.38
C GLY A 156 6.13 9.90 -30.39
N PRO A 157 4.82 9.88 -30.70
CA PRO A 157 3.80 10.59 -29.91
C PRO A 157 3.64 10.05 -28.48
N PHE A 158 4.07 8.82 -28.21
CA PHE A 158 3.99 8.20 -26.88
C PHE A 158 5.00 8.77 -25.87
N VAL A 159 6.03 9.48 -26.31
CA VAL A 159 7.03 10.11 -25.42
C VAL A 159 6.37 11.18 -24.54
N ALA A 160 5.44 11.96 -25.08
CA ALA A 160 4.75 13.00 -24.32
C ALA A 160 3.89 12.41 -23.19
N ILE A 161 3.19 11.32 -23.47
CA ILE A 161 2.37 10.61 -22.48
C ILE A 161 3.27 9.98 -21.40
N SER A 162 4.35 9.32 -21.81
CA SER A 162 5.32 8.73 -20.88
C SER A 162 5.90 9.78 -19.92
N LYS A 163 6.42 10.89 -20.46
CA LYS A 163 6.96 12.00 -19.64
C LYS A 163 5.91 12.66 -18.75
N PHE A 164 4.65 12.68 -19.16
CA PHE A 164 3.60 13.23 -18.32
C PHE A 164 3.37 12.38 -17.05
N LEU A 165 3.49 11.05 -17.16
CA LEU A 165 3.21 10.08 -16.10
C LEU A 165 4.38 9.80 -15.14
N VAL A 166 5.53 10.44 -15.34
CA VAL A 166 6.73 10.30 -14.50
C VAL A 166 6.94 11.57 -13.67
N THR A 167 7.33 11.39 -12.42
CA THR A 167 7.41 12.47 -11.42
C THR A 167 8.52 13.50 -11.72
N ASN A 168 9.76 13.09 -12.00
CA ASN A 168 10.87 14.02 -12.25
C ASN A 168 10.71 14.88 -13.53
N THR A 169 10.03 14.36 -14.55
CA THR A 169 9.71 15.11 -15.78
C THR A 169 8.50 16.04 -15.62
N ASN A 170 7.71 15.85 -14.55
CA ASN A 170 6.50 16.62 -14.29
C ASN A 170 6.35 16.99 -12.80
N ALA A 171 7.41 17.56 -12.24
CA ALA A 171 7.56 17.88 -10.82
C ALA A 171 6.39 18.70 -10.24
N ARG A 172 5.82 19.65 -11.01
CA ARG A 172 4.71 20.49 -10.55
C ARG A 172 3.47 19.66 -10.22
N TRP A 173 3.13 18.70 -11.07
CA TRP A 173 2.01 17.79 -10.81
C TRP A 173 2.36 16.78 -9.72
N ALA A 174 3.59 16.26 -9.72
CA ALA A 174 4.06 15.31 -8.69
C ALA A 174 3.94 15.90 -7.28
N VAL A 175 4.45 17.10 -7.06
CA VAL A 175 4.37 17.80 -5.77
C VAL A 175 2.92 18.12 -5.39
N GLY A 176 2.11 18.59 -6.35
CA GLY A 176 0.70 18.86 -6.11
C GLY A 176 -0.09 17.63 -5.66
N ILE A 177 0.07 16.52 -6.38
CA ILE A 177 -0.54 15.22 -6.05
C ILE A 177 0.02 14.70 -4.73
N GLY A 178 1.32 14.89 -4.46
CA GLY A 178 1.97 14.54 -3.20
C GLY A 178 1.29 15.20 -2.01
N TYR A 179 1.10 16.52 -2.03
CA TYR A 179 0.41 17.24 -0.95
C TYR A 179 -1.06 16.84 -0.78
N VAL A 180 -1.78 16.61 -1.88
CA VAL A 180 -3.15 16.07 -1.81
C VAL A 180 -3.15 14.69 -1.15
N SER A 181 -2.19 13.84 -1.50
CA SER A 181 -2.05 12.49 -0.92
C SER A 181 -1.72 12.56 0.57
N VAL A 182 -0.83 13.46 0.99
CA VAL A 182 -0.51 13.70 2.40
C VAL A 182 -1.75 14.16 3.17
N ALA A 183 -2.53 15.10 2.61
CA ALA A 183 -3.76 15.57 3.24
C ALA A 183 -4.78 14.43 3.41
N LEU A 184 -4.99 13.61 2.37
CA LEU A 184 -5.86 12.44 2.44
C LEU A 184 -5.37 11.40 3.46
N LEU A 185 -4.07 11.12 3.48
CA LEU A 185 -3.46 10.20 4.44
C LEU A 185 -3.66 10.71 5.87
N ALA A 186 -3.48 12.00 6.12
CA ALA A 186 -3.69 12.61 7.43
C ALA A 186 -5.16 12.50 7.86
N ILE A 187 -6.11 12.69 6.95
CA ILE A 187 -7.55 12.51 7.23
C ILE A 187 -7.85 11.05 7.59
N LEU A 188 -7.37 10.09 6.81
CA LEU A 188 -7.58 8.67 7.09
C LEU A 188 -6.89 8.23 8.39
N GLY A 189 -5.69 8.75 8.66
CA GLY A 189 -4.96 8.50 9.90
C GLY A 189 -5.66 9.07 11.13
N ALA A 190 -6.21 10.27 11.02
CA ALA A 190 -7.05 10.86 12.07
C ALA A 190 -8.33 10.04 12.30
N ALA A 191 -8.97 9.55 11.24
CA ALA A 191 -10.13 8.66 11.34
C ALA A 191 -9.77 7.33 12.02
N ALA A 192 -8.64 6.74 11.68
CA ALA A 192 -8.13 5.53 12.32
C ALA A 192 -7.89 5.76 13.82
N ALA A 193 -7.17 6.82 14.19
CA ALA A 193 -6.90 7.16 15.58
C ALA A 193 -8.19 7.42 16.37
N ALA A 194 -9.13 8.18 15.81
CA ALA A 194 -10.42 8.45 16.43
C ALA A 194 -11.22 7.16 16.66
N TYR A 195 -11.21 6.25 15.68
CA TYR A 195 -11.85 4.94 15.81
C TYR A 195 -11.21 4.12 16.95
N THR A 196 -9.89 3.98 16.96
CA THR A 196 -9.17 3.22 17.99
C THR A 196 -9.38 3.77 19.40
N ILE A 197 -9.41 5.10 19.56
CA ILE A 197 -9.69 5.75 20.86
C ILE A 197 -11.13 5.45 21.29
N LYS A 198 -12.10 5.53 20.37
CA LYS A 198 -13.51 5.30 20.67
C LYS A 198 -13.81 3.86 21.05
N THR A 199 -13.19 2.88 20.40
CA THR A 199 -13.40 1.46 20.66
C THR A 199 -12.51 0.92 21.77
N GLY A 200 -11.54 1.71 22.25
CA GLY A 200 -10.65 1.34 23.35
C GLY A 200 -9.76 0.14 23.04
N GLY A 201 -9.54 -0.17 21.76
CA GLY A 201 -8.79 -1.35 21.32
C GLY A 201 -9.45 -2.70 21.64
N ARG A 202 -10.74 -2.72 22.02
CA ARG A 202 -11.47 -3.96 22.25
C ARG A 202 -11.97 -4.54 20.92
N ALA A 203 -11.74 -5.84 20.71
CA ALA A 203 -12.47 -6.60 19.69
C ALA A 203 -13.98 -6.46 19.99
N GLU A 204 -14.80 -6.34 18.95
CA GLU A 204 -16.26 -6.19 19.08
C GLU A 204 -16.82 -7.19 20.11
N PRO A 205 -17.72 -6.76 21.02
CA PRO A 205 -18.41 -7.71 21.88
C PRO A 205 -19.24 -8.63 20.98
N GLU A 206 -19.02 -9.95 21.11
CA GLU A 206 -19.96 -10.93 20.54
C GLU A 206 -21.37 -10.51 20.98
N THR A 207 -22.23 -10.21 20.01
CA THR A 207 -23.68 -10.18 20.27
C THR A 207 -24.07 -11.60 20.65
N THR A 208 -23.96 -11.93 21.94
CA THR A 208 -24.70 -13.02 22.55
C THR A 208 -26.17 -12.67 22.34
N THR A 209 -26.74 -13.19 21.26
CA THR A 209 -28.19 -13.39 21.17
C THR A 209 -28.54 -14.31 22.32
N GLU A 210 -28.93 -13.71 23.43
CA GLU A 210 -29.54 -14.36 24.57
C GLU A 210 -30.77 -15.09 24.04
N VAL A 211 -30.62 -16.39 23.81
CA VAL A 211 -31.74 -17.28 23.48
C VAL A 211 -32.60 -17.30 24.74
N ALA A 212 -33.68 -16.53 24.75
CA ALA A 212 -34.69 -16.60 25.79
C ALA A 212 -35.18 -18.05 25.88
N GLU A 213 -34.85 -18.74 26.97
CA GLU A 213 -35.44 -20.03 27.30
C GLU A 213 -36.97 -19.87 27.35
N PRO A 214 -37.75 -20.70 26.64
CA PRO A 214 -39.19 -20.71 26.83
C PRO A 214 -39.46 -21.22 28.24
N SER A 215 -39.98 -20.34 29.09
CA SER A 215 -40.49 -20.70 30.42
C SER A 215 -41.57 -21.77 30.26
N ALA A 216 -41.24 -23.00 30.64
CA ALA A 216 -42.19 -24.08 30.78
C ALA A 216 -43.06 -23.80 32.02
N LEU A 217 -44.32 -23.46 31.79
CA LEU A 217 -45.46 -23.71 32.69
C LEU A 217 -46.67 -24.09 31.84
#